data_AF-A0A966SF70-F1
#
_entry.id   AF-A0A966SF70-F1
#
_cell.length_a   1.000
_cell.length_b   1.000
_cell.length_c   1.000
_cell.angle_alpha   90.00
_cell.angle_beta   90.00
_cell.angle_gamma   90.00
#
_symmetry.space_group_name_H-M   'P 1'
#
loop_
_entity.id
_entity.type
_entity.pdbx_description
1 polymer ?
#
loop_
_entity_poly.entity_id
_entity_poly.type
_entity_poly.pdbx_seq_one_letter_code
_entity_poly.pdbx_strand_id
1 'polypeptide(L)' 'MNEQTKQMLLSYARSAVCAVAAVAATGNYDIDDLAKAAVAALIPPLLRWANSGDKAFGRGA' A
#
# COMPACT_ATOMS: atom_id res chain seq x y z
N MET A 1 -9.35 2.64 -18.16
CA MET A 1 -9.01 2.08 -16.83
C MET A 1 -10.25 1.38 -16.31
N ASN A 2 -10.19 0.09 -15.99
CA ASN A 2 -11.37 -0.66 -15.54
C ASN A 2 -11.73 -0.27 -14.10
N GLU A 3 -13.02 -0.32 -13.73
CA GLU A 3 -13.53 0.11 -12.42
C GLU A 3 -12.83 -0.64 -11.27
N GLN A 4 -12.57 -1.92 -11.48
CA GLN A 4 -11.87 -2.81 -10.55
C GLN A 4 -10.43 -2.36 -10.28
N THR A 5 -9.70 -1.93 -11.31
CA THR A 5 -8.33 -1.40 -11.18
C THR A 5 -8.32 -0.08 -10.39
N LYS A 6 -9.34 0.76 -10.58
CA LYS A 6 -9.50 2.01 -9.84
C LYS A 6 -9.75 1.76 -8.34
N GLN A 7 -10.64 0.82 -8.02
CA GLN A 7 -10.93 0.44 -6.63
C GLN A 7 -9.70 -0.20 -5.94
N MET A 8 -8.93 -0.98 -6.69
CA MET A 8 -7.67 -1.55 -6.23
C MET A 8 -6.65 -0.46 -5.89
N LEU A 9 -6.40 0.47 -6.81
CA LEU A 9 -5.47 1.60 -6.59
C LEU A 9 -5.92 2.47 -5.41
N LEU A 10 -7.21 2.75 -5.26
CA LEU A 10 -7.75 3.51 -4.12
C LEU A 10 -7.52 2.78 -2.78
N SER A 11 -7.63 1.45 -2.76
CA SER A 11 -7.38 0.64 -1.57
C SER A 11 -5.91 0.66 -1.17
N TYR A 12 -5.00 0.66 -2.15
CA TYR A 12 -3.56 0.78 -1.90
C TYR A 12 -3.14 2.19 -1.51
N ALA A 13 -3.70 3.21 -2.15
CA ALA A 13 -3.47 4.61 -1.77
C ALA A 13 -3.91 4.87 -0.32
N ARG A 14 -5.04 4.31 0.11
CA ARG A 14 -5.49 4.41 1.51
C ARG A 14 -4.48 3.77 2.47
N SER A 15 -3.93 2.60 2.14
CA SER A 15 -2.90 1.95 2.98
C SER A 15 -1.61 2.77 3.05
N ALA A 16 -1.18 3.38 1.93
CA ALA A 16 -0.02 4.26 1.90
C ALA A 16 -0.20 5.50 2.79
N VAL A 17 -1.37 6.14 2.74
CA VAL A 17 -1.69 7.26 3.62
C VAL A 17 -1.69 6.84 5.09
N CYS A 18 -2.22 5.66 5.42
CA CYS A 18 -2.18 5.14 6.79
C CYS A 18 -0.76 4.89 7.28
N ALA A 19 0.13 4.36 6.44
CA ALA A 19 1.53 4.11 6.81
C ALA A 19 2.29 5.43 7.08
N VAL A 20 2.12 6.43 6.21
CA VAL A 20 2.70 7.77 6.41
C VAL A 20 2.13 8.43 7.66
N ALA A 21 0.81 8.34 7.88
CA ALA A 21 0.18 8.86 9.08
C ALA A 21 0.68 8.17 10.35
N ALA A 22 0.97 6.88 10.31
CA ALA A 22 1.55 6.15 11.45
C ALA A 22 2.95 6.66 11.80
N VAL A 23 3.81 6.92 10.81
CA VAL A 23 5.15 7.51 11.05
C VAL A 23 5.04 8.95 11.53
N ALA A 24 4.15 9.75 10.96
CA ALA A 24 3.89 11.09 11.45
C ALA A 24 3.37 11.09 12.91
N ALA A 25 2.55 10.09 13.29
CA ALA A 25 2.04 9.94 14.65
C ALA A 25 3.12 9.58 15.68
N THR A 26 4.28 9.06 15.26
CA THR A 26 5.44 8.89 16.16
C THR A 26 6.17 10.19 16.44
N GLY A 27 5.69 11.33 15.91
CA GLY A 27 6.33 12.64 15.98
C GLY A 27 7.50 12.80 15.00
N ASN A 28 7.69 11.83 14.09
CA ASN A 28 8.74 11.89 13.08
C ASN A 28 8.20 12.49 11.79
N TYR A 29 8.65 13.70 11.46
CA TYR A 29 8.25 14.43 10.25
C TYR A 29 9.40 14.56 9.25
N ASP A 30 10.48 13.79 9.45
CA ASP A 30 11.56 13.70 8.48
C ASP A 30 11.01 13.19 7.14
N ILE A 31 11.28 13.95 6.07
CA ILE A 31 10.72 13.67 4.74
C ILE A 31 11.24 12.34 4.19
N ASP A 32 12.48 11.95 4.49
CA ASP A 32 13.03 10.67 4.05
C ASP A 32 12.31 9.51 4.74
N ASP A 33 11.97 9.64 6.02
CA ASP A 33 11.28 8.59 6.74
C ASP A 33 9.80 8.47 6.34
N LEU A 34 9.14 9.59 6.07
CA LEU A 34 7.79 9.59 5.49
C LEU A 34 7.79 8.97 4.08
N ALA A 35 8.81 9.25 3.26
CA ALA A 35 8.97 8.64 1.94
C ALA A 35 9.22 7.14 2.04
N LYS A 36 10.10 6.70 2.95
CA LYS A 36 10.32 5.27 3.26
C LYS A 36 9.03 4.60 3.72
N ALA A 37 8.21 5.26 4.54
CA ALA A 37 6.91 4.74 4.97
C ALA A 37 5.95 4.54 3.79
N ALA A 38 5.88 5.50 2.87
CA ALA A 38 5.07 5.39 1.66
C ALA A 38 5.53 4.22 0.77
N VAL A 39 6.84 4.01 0.61
CA VAL A 39 7.40 2.88 -0.14
C VAL A 39 7.16 1.56 0.60
N ALA A 40 7.33 1.52 1.92
CA ALA A 40 7.06 0.34 2.75
C ALA A 40 5.59 -0.08 2.70
N ALA A 41 4.67 0.87 2.51
CA ALA A 41 3.25 0.59 2.32
C ALA A 41 2.93 -0.17 1.01
N LEU A 42 3.90 -0.28 0.09
CA LEU A 42 3.80 -1.13 -1.10
C LEU A 42 4.15 -2.59 -0.81
N ILE A 43 4.77 -2.90 0.34
CA ILE A 43 5.11 -4.29 0.71
C ILE A 43 3.85 -5.17 0.82
N PRO A 44 2.77 -4.77 1.53
CA PRO A 44 1.55 -5.58 1.61
C PRO A 44 0.92 -5.94 0.26
N PRO A 45 0.71 -5.00 -0.69
CA PRO A 45 0.18 -5.37 -2.01
C PRO A 45 1.14 -6.23 -2.82
N LEU A 46 2.46 -6.02 -2.73
CA LEU A 46 3.45 -6.90 -3.39
C LEU A 46 3.41 -8.32 -2.82
N LEU A 47 3.27 -8.47 -1.50
CA LEU A 47 3.10 -9.77 -0.84
C LEU A 47 1.79 -10.46 -1.24
N ARG A 48 0.68 -9.70 -1.32
CA ARG A 48 -0.61 -10.25 -1.80
C ARG A 48 -0.55 -10.65 -3.26
N TRP A 49 0.09 -9.85 -4.10
CA TRP A 49 0.31 -10.20 -5.50
C TRP A 49 1.19 -11.45 -5.65
N ALA A 50 2.29 -11.55 -4.90
CA ALA A 50 3.15 -12.73 -4.91
C ALA A 50 2.43 -14.00 -4.43
N ASN A 51 1.39 -13.87 -3.62
CA ASN A 51 0.55 -14.98 -3.19
C ASN A 51 -0.45 -15.38 -4.29
N SER A 52 -0.15 -16.45 -5.03
CA SER A 52 -1.05 -17.01 -6.07
C SER A 52 -2.37 -17.57 -5.52
N GLY A 53 -2.51 -17.72 -4.20
CA GLY A 53 -3.75 -18.17 -3.54
C GLY A 53 -4.67 -17.03 -3.08
N ASP A 54 -4.27 -15.76 -3.19
CA ASP A 54 -5.10 -14.62 -2.79
C ASP A 54 -6.19 -14.35 -3.84
N LYS A 55 -7.43 -14.72 -3.53
CA LYS A 55 -8.59 -14.56 -4.42
C LYS A 55 -8.96 -13.11 -4.74
N ALA A 56 -8.43 -12.14 -3.99
CA ALA A 56 -8.76 -10.74 -4.20
C ALA A 56 -7.78 -10.07 -5.18
N PHE A 57 -6.47 -10.31 -5.03
CA PHE A 57 -5.42 -9.58 -5.76
C PHE A 57 -4.14 -10.41 -6.05
N GLY A 58 -4.20 -11.73 -5.93
CA GLY A 58 -3.06 -12.62 -6.19
C GLY A 58 -2.69 -12.74 -7.66
N ARG A 59 -1.49 -13.26 -7.94
CA ARG A 59 -1.01 -13.55 -9.31
C ARG A 59 -1.92 -14.57 -9.99
N GLY A 60 -2.92 -14.08 -10.73
CA GLY A 60 -3.94 -14.87 -11.43
C GLY A 60 -5.40 -14.45 -11.18
N ALA A 61 -5.64 -13.44 -10.33
CA ALA A 61 -6.95 -12.80 -10.15
C ALA A 61 -7.32 -11.84 -11.28
#